data_AF-A0A7C7JA09-F1
#
_entry.id   AF-A0A7C7JA09-F1
#
_cell.length_a   1.000
_cell.length_b   1.000
_cell.length_c   1.000
_cell.angle_alpha   90.00
_cell.angle_beta   90.00
_cell.angle_gamma   90.00
#
_symmetry.space_group_name_H-M   'P 1'
#
loop_
_entity.id
_entity.type
_entity.pdbx_description
1 polymer ?
#
loop_
_entity_poly.entity_id
_entity_poly.type
_entity_poly.pdbx_seq_one_letter_code
_entity_poly.pdbx_strand_id
1 'polypeptide(L)'
;DVELGGDGFKIPFWWYRIWDDETFRDAFYQRWQELRQSIFSEEYIISMIDSAIAVIAEAQVRNFQRWPILDQYVWPNAYVGGSYENEIDYLTDWITARLDWMDEQAMRADDDPQLISSYRLDPAYPNPFNPTTTIGLAIPYTTFVTVKIYDIAGREIITLMNGDLVAGQHTMTWDGSEQSSGVYFVHLKSDDFTQTRKIMLMK
;
A
#
# COMPACT_ATOMS: atom_id res chain seq x y z
N ASP A 1 10.57 -26.87 16.79
CA ASP A 1 10.68 -25.42 17.00
C ASP A 1 12.11 -25.00 16.74
N VAL A 2 12.28 -23.90 16.02
CA VAL A 2 13.58 -23.29 15.76
C VAL A 2 13.68 -22.10 16.70
N GLU A 3 14.76 -22.00 17.47
CA GLU A 3 15.05 -20.81 18.28
C GLU A 3 15.50 -19.69 17.34
N LEU A 4 14.77 -18.58 17.29
CA LEU A 4 15.25 -17.33 16.70
C LEU A 4 15.44 -16.33 17.82
N GLY A 5 16.66 -15.80 17.95
CA GLY A 5 16.96 -14.76 18.93
C GLY A 5 17.14 -15.27 20.35
N GLY A 6 17.71 -14.42 21.21
CA GLY A 6 18.04 -14.74 22.60
C GLY A 6 16.88 -14.60 23.59
N ASP A 7 15.64 -14.46 23.13
CA ASP A 7 14.48 -14.13 23.98
C ASP A 7 13.68 -15.35 24.46
N GLY A 8 14.10 -16.57 24.08
CA GLY A 8 13.53 -17.83 24.56
C GLY A 8 12.15 -18.18 23.99
N PHE A 9 11.61 -17.35 23.08
CA PHE A 9 10.35 -17.65 22.41
C PHE A 9 10.55 -18.66 21.30
N LYS A 10 9.68 -19.68 21.27
CA LYS A 10 9.71 -20.73 20.26
C LYS A 10 8.78 -20.37 19.11
N ILE A 11 9.34 -20.23 17.91
CA ILE A 11 8.54 -20.10 16.70
C ILE A 11 8.09 -21.50 16.27
N PRO A 12 6.76 -21.73 16.13
CA PRO A 12 6.26 -23.02 15.71
C PRO A 12 6.81 -23.44 14.35
N PHE A 13 7.10 -24.73 14.17
CA PHE A 13 7.72 -25.22 12.91
C PHE A 13 6.90 -24.92 11.65
N TRP A 14 5.57 -24.83 11.77
CA TRP A 14 4.68 -24.53 10.63
C TRP A 14 4.83 -23.10 10.12
N TRP A 15 5.37 -22.19 10.94
CA TRP A 15 5.65 -20.82 10.52
C TRP A 15 6.67 -20.80 9.37
N TYR A 16 7.73 -21.59 9.46
CA TYR A 16 8.70 -21.66 8.36
C TYR A 16 8.08 -22.27 7.10
N ARG A 17 7.25 -23.31 7.27
CA ARG A 17 6.60 -23.99 6.14
C ARG A 17 5.63 -23.08 5.39
N ILE A 18 4.93 -22.19 6.09
CA ILE A 18 4.01 -21.26 5.41
C ILE A 18 4.78 -20.19 4.63
N TRP A 19 5.96 -19.78 5.10
CA TRP A 19 6.84 -18.85 4.40
C TRP A 19 7.61 -19.48 3.22
N ASP A 20 7.72 -20.81 3.15
CA ASP A 20 8.22 -21.51 1.95
C ASP A 20 7.22 -21.45 0.78
N ASP A 21 5.93 -21.23 1.07
CA ASP A 21 4.87 -21.15 0.06
C ASP A 21 4.90 -19.79 -0.67
N GLU A 22 5.01 -19.82 -1.99
CA GLU A 22 5.05 -18.60 -2.81
C GLU A 22 3.72 -17.83 -2.81
N THR A 23 2.59 -18.53 -2.86
CA THR A 23 1.26 -17.92 -2.86
C THR A 23 0.98 -17.22 -1.55
N PHE A 24 1.39 -17.82 -0.43
CA PHE A 24 1.28 -17.17 0.88
C PHE A 24 2.13 -15.92 0.97
N ARG A 25 3.39 -15.96 0.51
CA ARG A 25 4.28 -14.79 0.52
C ARG A 25 3.69 -13.64 -0.30
N ASP A 26 3.17 -13.93 -1.48
CA ASP A 26 2.52 -12.92 -2.33
C ASP A 26 1.29 -12.33 -1.64
N ALA A 27 0.43 -13.18 -1.06
CA ALA A 27 -0.77 -12.75 -0.35
C ALA A 27 -0.43 -11.92 0.91
N PHE A 28 0.60 -12.32 1.67
CA PHE A 28 1.11 -11.58 2.81
C PHE A 28 1.59 -10.19 2.39
N TYR A 29 2.40 -10.13 1.33
CA TYR A 29 2.93 -8.87 0.82
C TYR A 29 1.80 -7.92 0.39
N GLN A 30 0.85 -8.42 -0.41
CA GLN A 30 -0.32 -7.63 -0.82
C GLN A 30 -1.12 -7.13 0.39
N ARG A 31 -1.36 -8.01 1.36
CA ARG A 31 -2.10 -7.63 2.57
C ARG A 31 -1.35 -6.59 3.41
N TRP A 32 -0.03 -6.69 3.50
CA TRP A 32 0.80 -5.70 4.20
C TRP A 32 0.68 -4.33 3.53
N GLN A 33 0.77 -4.26 2.20
CA GLN A 33 0.60 -3.01 1.46
C GLN A 33 -0.78 -2.37 1.66
N GLU A 34 -1.85 -3.17 1.61
CA GLU A 34 -3.21 -2.69 1.90
C GLU A 34 -3.34 -2.11 3.32
N LEU A 35 -2.73 -2.78 4.31
CA LEU A 35 -2.79 -2.33 5.70
C LEU A 35 -1.98 -1.05 5.92
N ARG A 36 -0.79 -0.94 5.32
CA ARG A 36 0.08 0.25 5.43
C ARG A 36 -0.52 1.51 4.81
N GLN A 37 -1.54 1.37 3.96
CA GLN A 37 -2.31 2.50 3.42
C GLN A 37 -3.59 2.81 4.20
N SER A 38 -3.93 1.98 5.20
CA SER A 38 -5.17 2.11 5.96
C SER A 38 -4.88 2.14 7.45
N ILE A 39 -5.33 1.13 8.19
CA ILE A 39 -5.27 1.11 9.66
C ILE A 39 -3.86 1.01 10.22
N PHE A 40 -2.88 0.61 9.41
CA PHE A 40 -1.47 0.59 9.80
C PHE A 40 -0.70 1.73 9.16
N SER A 41 -1.32 2.73 8.52
CA SER A 41 -0.58 3.91 8.09
C SER A 41 0.00 4.66 9.28
N GLU A 42 1.13 5.32 9.08
CA GLU A 42 1.75 6.14 10.14
C GLU A 42 0.77 7.22 10.61
N GLU A 43 0.15 7.95 9.68
CA GLU A 43 -0.86 8.96 9.98
C GLU A 43 -2.01 8.40 10.85
N TYR A 44 -2.54 7.23 10.51
CA TYR A 44 -3.63 6.63 11.28
C TYR A 44 -3.18 6.27 12.69
N ILE A 45 -2.01 5.62 12.83
CA ILE A 45 -1.49 5.21 14.14
C ILE A 45 -1.18 6.43 15.02
N ILE A 46 -0.51 7.45 14.48
CA ILE A 46 -0.23 8.70 15.21
C ILE A 46 -1.54 9.39 15.61
N SER A 47 -2.54 9.43 14.74
CA SER A 47 -3.84 10.02 15.09
C SER A 47 -4.54 9.30 16.25
N MET A 48 -4.36 7.97 16.36
CA MET A 48 -4.87 7.21 17.51
C MET A 48 -4.13 7.55 18.79
N ILE A 49 -2.81 7.73 18.73
CA ILE A 49 -1.98 8.15 19.87
C ILE A 49 -2.41 9.53 20.34
N ASP A 50 -2.54 10.49 19.41
CA ASP A 50 -2.99 11.85 19.71
C ASP A 50 -4.39 11.86 20.34
N SER A 51 -5.30 11.05 19.81
CA SER A 51 -6.64 10.88 20.37
C SER A 51 -6.59 10.34 21.80
N ALA A 52 -5.75 9.34 22.08
CA ALA A 52 -5.57 8.80 23.41
C ALA A 52 -4.98 9.83 24.38
N ILE A 53 -3.96 10.59 23.95
CA ILE A 53 -3.34 11.67 24.73
C ILE A 53 -4.41 12.70 25.12
N ALA A 54 -5.25 13.11 24.17
CA ALA A 54 -6.32 14.07 24.43
C ALA A 54 -7.32 13.54 25.47
N VAL A 55 -7.69 12.25 25.39
CA VAL A 55 -8.61 11.61 26.34
C VAL A 55 -8.04 11.59 27.76
N ILE A 56 -6.74 11.39 27.93
CA ILE A 56 -6.10 11.26 29.25
C ILE A 56 -5.37 12.52 29.73
N ALA A 57 -5.48 13.65 29.03
CA ALA A 57 -4.72 14.86 29.27
C ALA A 57 -4.73 15.34 30.73
N GLU A 58 -5.90 15.35 31.38
CA GLU A 58 -6.00 15.71 32.81
C GLU A 58 -5.71 14.53 33.75
N ALA A 59 -6.09 13.31 33.33
CA ALA A 59 -6.01 12.13 34.16
C ALA A 59 -4.55 11.75 34.45
N GLN A 60 -3.67 11.87 33.45
CA GLN A 60 -2.25 11.59 33.60
C GLN A 60 -1.61 12.53 34.64
N VAL A 61 -1.99 13.82 34.66
CA VAL A 61 -1.45 14.80 35.61
C VAL A 61 -1.79 14.39 37.04
N ARG A 62 -3.06 14.07 37.30
CA ARG A 62 -3.50 13.60 38.64
C ARG A 62 -2.81 12.30 39.04
N ASN A 63 -2.62 11.39 38.09
CA ASN A 63 -1.96 10.11 38.30
C ASN A 63 -0.50 10.32 38.73
N PHE A 64 0.29 11.06 37.97
CA PHE A 64 1.72 11.24 38.26
C PHE A 64 1.99 12.23 39.40
N GLN A 65 1.03 13.11 39.73
CA GLN A 65 1.07 13.86 40.99
C GLN A 65 0.87 12.93 42.20
N ARG A 66 -0.02 11.94 42.09
CA ARG A 66 -0.28 10.97 43.16
C ARG A 66 0.83 9.93 43.29
N TRP A 67 1.38 9.49 42.16
CA TRP A 67 2.44 8.48 42.04
C TRP A 67 3.57 9.02 41.16
N PRO A 68 4.60 9.66 41.73
CA PRO A 68 5.68 10.30 40.98
C PRO A 68 6.70 9.27 40.46
N ILE A 69 6.29 8.44 39.50
CA ILE A 69 7.06 7.30 38.97
C ILE A 69 7.70 7.56 37.61
N LEU A 70 7.50 8.74 36.99
CA LEU A 70 8.02 9.04 35.64
C LEU A 70 9.55 8.99 35.54
N ASP A 71 10.25 9.23 36.65
CA ASP A 71 11.71 9.15 36.75
C ASP A 71 12.17 7.91 37.52
N GLN A 72 11.33 6.87 37.60
CA GLN A 72 11.60 5.65 38.35
C GLN A 72 11.38 4.43 37.46
N TYR A 73 12.33 3.50 37.51
CA TYR A 73 12.17 2.22 36.83
C TYR A 73 11.05 1.40 37.48
N VAL A 74 10.06 1.00 36.66
CA VAL A 74 8.97 0.11 37.07
C VAL A 74 8.92 -1.05 36.09
N TRP A 75 9.21 -2.27 36.56
CA TRP A 75 9.16 -3.46 35.69
C TRP A 75 7.75 -3.67 35.11
N PRO A 76 7.59 -4.01 33.82
CA PRO A 76 8.63 -4.33 32.82
C PRO A 76 9.03 -3.15 31.91
N ASN A 77 8.88 -1.90 32.36
CA ASN A 77 9.15 -0.73 31.54
C ASN A 77 10.64 -0.61 31.18
N ALA A 78 10.97 -0.69 29.89
CA ALA A 78 12.35 -0.70 29.41
C ALA A 78 12.97 0.71 29.29
N TYR A 79 12.13 1.74 29.26
CA TYR A 79 12.52 3.14 29.14
C TYR A 79 12.06 3.93 30.36
N VAL A 80 12.79 4.97 30.74
CA VAL A 80 12.42 5.89 31.82
C VAL A 80 12.69 7.30 31.30
N GLY A 81 11.63 8.00 30.90
CA GLY A 81 11.70 9.30 30.24
C GLY A 81 11.81 10.49 31.18
N GLY A 82 11.49 10.33 32.46
CA GLY A 82 11.51 11.41 33.46
C GLY A 82 10.33 12.39 33.35
N SER A 83 9.61 12.41 32.23
CA SER A 83 8.42 13.23 32.00
C SER A 83 7.39 12.45 31.16
N TYR A 84 6.12 12.84 31.26
CA TYR A 84 5.07 12.24 30.44
C TYR A 84 5.30 12.50 28.93
N GLU A 85 5.79 13.69 28.57
CA GLU A 85 6.08 14.07 27.18
C GLU A 85 7.18 13.18 26.59
N ASN A 86 8.27 12.95 27.31
CA ASN A 86 9.37 12.10 26.84
C ASN A 86 8.94 10.63 26.65
N GLU A 87 7.99 10.14 27.46
CA GLU A 87 7.42 8.80 27.29
C GLU A 87 6.57 8.70 26.01
N ILE A 88 5.85 9.77 25.66
CA ILE A 88 5.10 9.86 24.40
C ILE A 88 6.04 9.93 23.20
N ASP A 89 7.09 10.75 23.27
CA ASP A 89 8.09 10.86 22.22
C ASP A 89 8.76 9.50 21.97
N TYR A 90 9.20 8.83 23.04
CA TYR A 90 9.79 7.50 22.93
C TYR A 90 8.84 6.47 22.31
N LEU A 91 7.57 6.45 22.71
CA LEU A 91 6.57 5.55 22.14
C LEU A 91 6.39 5.81 20.64
N THR A 92 6.28 7.08 20.26
CA THR A 92 6.07 7.51 18.88
C THR A 92 7.25 7.15 18.01
N ASP A 93 8.47 7.52 18.43
CA ASP A 93 9.71 7.21 17.74
C ASP A 93 9.90 5.70 17.58
N TRP A 94 9.64 4.92 18.64
CA TRP A 94 9.74 3.47 18.58
C TRP A 94 8.73 2.86 17.61
N ILE A 95 7.49 3.33 17.61
CA ILE A 95 6.45 2.83 16.69
C ILE A 95 6.82 3.14 15.25
N THR A 96 7.24 4.37 14.94
CA THR A 96 7.65 4.77 13.59
C THR A 96 8.83 3.93 13.13
N ALA A 97 9.90 3.84 13.93
CA ALA A 97 11.06 3.01 13.61
C ALA A 97 10.69 1.52 13.46
N ARG A 98 9.71 1.04 14.22
CA ARG A 98 9.23 -0.34 14.13
C ARG A 98 8.44 -0.57 12.85
N LEU A 99 7.62 0.38 12.41
CA LEU A 99 6.90 0.31 11.13
C LEU A 99 7.90 0.27 9.98
N ASP A 100 8.93 1.12 9.99
CA ASP A 100 9.99 1.11 8.98
C ASP A 100 10.71 -0.24 8.92
N TRP A 101 11.11 -0.78 10.08
CA TRP A 101 11.71 -2.11 10.14
C TRP A 101 10.77 -3.19 9.60
N MET A 102 9.47 -3.13 9.91
CA MET A 102 8.50 -4.10 9.40
C MET A 102 8.31 -3.97 7.90
N ASP A 103 8.34 -2.75 7.35
CA ASP A 103 8.30 -2.51 5.91
C ASP A 103 9.51 -3.17 5.23
N GLU A 104 10.72 -3.03 5.79
CA GLU A 104 11.92 -3.73 5.30
C GLU A 104 11.80 -5.25 5.38
N GLN A 105 11.24 -5.80 6.46
CA GLN A 105 11.08 -7.25 6.61
C GLN A 105 9.97 -7.83 5.72
N ALA A 106 8.95 -7.03 5.40
CA ALA A 106 7.84 -7.43 4.55
C ALA A 106 8.23 -7.42 3.06
N MET A 107 9.29 -6.67 2.69
CA MET A 107 9.83 -6.67 1.34
C MET A 107 10.58 -7.98 1.04
N ARG A 108 10.37 -8.54 -0.15
CA ARG A 108 11.13 -9.69 -0.65
C ARG A 108 12.62 -9.34 -0.69
N ALA A 109 13.47 -10.22 -0.15
CA ALA A 109 14.93 -10.06 -0.17
C ALA A 109 15.55 -10.23 -1.58
N ASP A 110 14.80 -10.77 -2.53
CA ASP A 110 15.16 -10.77 -3.95
C ASP A 110 14.28 -9.75 -4.65
N ASP A 111 14.91 -8.73 -5.26
CA ASP A 111 14.30 -7.75 -6.15
C ASP A 111 13.29 -8.41 -7.10
N ASP A 112 12.00 -8.35 -6.75
CA ASP A 112 10.92 -8.71 -7.65
C ASP A 112 10.43 -7.41 -8.32
N PRO A 113 10.70 -7.20 -9.63
CA PRO A 113 10.26 -6.01 -10.36
C PRO A 113 8.73 -5.86 -10.45
N GLN A 114 7.95 -6.75 -9.81
CA GLN A 114 6.49 -6.68 -9.73
C GLN A 114 5.96 -5.92 -8.52
N LEU A 115 6.82 -5.28 -7.71
CA LEU A 115 6.38 -4.38 -6.66
C LEU A 115 5.82 -3.09 -7.26
N ILE A 116 4.57 -3.14 -7.71
CA ILE A 116 3.87 -1.99 -8.25
C ILE A 116 3.53 -1.08 -7.08
N SER A 117 4.35 -0.07 -6.83
CA SER A 117 4.13 0.91 -5.77
C SER A 117 3.22 2.07 -6.21
N SER A 118 2.89 2.16 -7.50
CA SER A 118 2.08 3.24 -8.05
C SER A 118 1.26 2.80 -9.26
N TYR A 119 0.12 3.46 -9.43
CA TYR A 119 -0.68 3.30 -10.63
C TYR A 119 0.11 3.73 -11.87
N ARG A 120 -0.01 2.96 -12.95
CA ARG A 120 0.60 3.31 -14.23
C ARG A 120 -0.23 2.78 -15.39
N LEU A 121 -0.38 3.62 -16.42
CA LEU A 121 -0.92 3.31 -17.73
C LEU A 121 0.24 3.37 -18.73
N ASP A 122 0.62 2.21 -19.24
CA ASP A 122 1.75 2.05 -20.15
C ASP A 122 1.41 2.56 -21.55
N PRO A 123 2.42 2.92 -22.36
CA PRO A 123 2.21 3.18 -23.79
C PRO A 123 1.57 1.97 -24.46
N ALA A 124 0.51 2.18 -25.24
CA ALA A 124 -0.09 1.11 -26.01
C ALA A 124 0.87 0.62 -27.10
N TYR A 125 0.89 -0.69 -27.34
CA TYR A 125 1.72 -1.30 -28.38
C TYR A 125 0.90 -2.33 -29.20
N PRO A 126 0.95 -2.24 -30.55
CA PRO A 126 1.58 -1.19 -31.35
C PRO A 126 0.87 0.17 -31.20
N ASN A 127 1.56 1.28 -31.48
CA ASN A 127 0.97 2.62 -31.59
C ASN A 127 1.88 3.49 -32.49
N PRO A 128 1.44 3.91 -33.70
CA PRO A 128 0.11 3.70 -34.29
C PRO A 128 -0.24 2.22 -34.53
N PHE A 129 -1.53 1.89 -34.57
CA PHE A 129 -2.01 0.50 -34.64
C PHE A 129 -3.05 0.27 -35.76
N ASN A 130 -3.21 -0.99 -36.20
CA ASN A 130 -4.17 -1.40 -37.22
C ASN A 130 -4.63 -2.87 -37.02
N PRO A 131 -5.92 -3.15 -36.81
CA PRO A 131 -6.88 -2.32 -36.09
C PRO A 131 -6.76 -2.53 -34.57
N THR A 132 -5.80 -3.33 -34.10
CA THR A 132 -5.71 -3.76 -32.70
C THR A 132 -4.46 -3.23 -32.00
N THR A 133 -4.60 -2.82 -30.73
CA THR A 133 -3.47 -2.46 -29.84
C THR A 133 -3.64 -3.07 -28.46
N THR A 134 -2.53 -3.28 -27.76
CA THR A 134 -2.51 -3.74 -26.36
C THR A 134 -2.12 -2.59 -25.45
N ILE A 135 -2.87 -2.43 -24.37
CA ILE A 135 -2.70 -1.40 -23.34
C ILE A 135 -2.28 -2.12 -22.06
N GLY A 136 -1.08 -1.83 -21.58
CA GLY A 136 -0.61 -2.28 -20.27
C GLY A 136 -1.02 -1.30 -19.18
N LEU A 137 -1.35 -1.82 -18.00
CA LEU A 137 -1.52 -1.02 -16.80
C LEU A 137 -1.02 -1.79 -15.58
N ALA A 138 -0.79 -1.04 -14.52
CA ALA A 138 -0.24 -1.51 -13.28
C ALA A 138 -1.03 -0.87 -12.13
N ILE A 139 -1.56 -1.70 -11.24
CA ILE A 139 -2.33 -1.27 -10.08
C ILE A 139 -1.61 -1.72 -8.80
N PRO A 140 -1.38 -0.83 -7.82
CA PRO A 140 -0.61 -1.14 -6.63
C PRO A 140 -1.32 -1.99 -5.57
N TYR A 141 -2.67 -2.00 -5.55
CA TYR A 141 -3.50 -2.77 -4.63
C TYR A 141 -4.86 -3.07 -5.26
N THR A 142 -5.58 -4.07 -4.75
CA THR A 142 -6.90 -4.41 -5.30
C THR A 142 -7.89 -3.25 -5.10
N THR A 143 -8.42 -2.70 -6.19
CA THR A 143 -9.31 -1.52 -6.15
C THR A 143 -10.23 -1.46 -7.37
N PHE A 144 -11.26 -0.61 -7.30
CA PHE A 144 -12.18 -0.35 -8.38
C PHE A 144 -11.55 0.57 -9.42
N VAL A 145 -11.41 0.08 -10.66
CA VAL A 145 -10.80 0.84 -11.76
C VAL A 145 -11.75 0.92 -12.95
N THR A 146 -11.68 2.06 -13.65
CA THR A 146 -12.30 2.22 -14.96
C THR A 146 -11.24 2.52 -16.01
N VAL A 147 -11.23 1.74 -17.10
CA VAL A 147 -10.41 1.99 -18.28
C VAL A 147 -11.34 2.22 -19.46
N LYS A 148 -11.29 3.42 -20.04
CA LYS A 148 -12.18 3.87 -21.11
C LYS A 148 -11.41 4.47 -22.28
N ILE A 149 -12.00 4.43 -23.47
CA ILE A 149 -11.45 5.05 -24.67
C ILE A 149 -12.38 6.16 -25.13
N TYR A 150 -11.80 7.32 -25.42
CA TYR A 150 -12.48 8.51 -25.92
C TYR A 150 -11.93 8.95 -27.27
N ASP A 151 -12.77 9.58 -28.09
CA ASP A 151 -12.32 10.30 -29.28
C ASP A 151 -11.86 11.75 -28.96
N ILE A 152 -11.41 12.47 -29.98
CA ILE A 152 -10.96 13.88 -29.86
C ILE A 152 -12.05 14.86 -29.40
N ALA A 153 -13.33 14.49 -29.54
CA ALA A 153 -14.45 15.29 -29.07
C ALA A 153 -14.83 14.97 -27.62
N GLY A 154 -14.12 14.04 -26.97
CA GLY A 154 -14.40 13.60 -25.61
C GLY A 154 -15.58 12.63 -25.52
N ARG A 155 -16.06 12.08 -26.65
CA ARG A 155 -17.12 11.07 -26.63
C ARG A 155 -16.51 9.72 -26.27
N GLU A 156 -17.14 9.03 -25.32
CA GLU A 156 -16.80 7.67 -24.95
C GLU A 156 -17.09 6.72 -26.11
N ILE A 157 -16.08 5.96 -26.51
CA ILE A 157 -16.15 4.97 -27.58
C ILE A 157 -16.40 3.58 -27.00
N ILE A 158 -15.64 3.21 -25.97
CA ILE A 158 -15.76 1.90 -25.30
C ILE A 158 -15.20 1.96 -23.88
N THR A 159 -15.75 1.12 -23.01
CA THR A 159 -15.21 0.82 -21.67
C THR A 159 -14.52 -0.55 -21.74
N LEU A 160 -13.21 -0.60 -21.48
CA LEU A 160 -12.39 -1.83 -21.46
C LEU A 160 -12.43 -2.52 -20.09
N MET A 161 -12.56 -1.75 -19.01
CA MET A 161 -12.66 -2.26 -17.64
C MET A 161 -13.53 -1.32 -16.81
N ASN A 162 -14.35 -1.89 -15.92
CA ASN A 162 -15.22 -1.17 -14.98
C ASN A 162 -15.58 -2.09 -13.82
N GLY A 163 -14.71 -2.19 -12.83
CA GLY A 163 -14.85 -3.11 -11.72
C GLY A 163 -13.60 -3.20 -10.86
N ASP A 164 -13.62 -4.08 -9.87
CA ASP A 164 -12.46 -4.38 -9.04
C ASP A 164 -11.40 -5.11 -9.86
N LEU A 165 -10.16 -4.60 -9.80
CA LEU A 165 -8.99 -5.21 -10.43
C LEU A 165 -7.96 -5.53 -9.34
N VAL A 166 -7.45 -6.76 -9.34
CA VAL A 166 -6.46 -7.21 -8.36
C VAL A 166 -5.15 -6.43 -8.55
N ALA A 167 -4.39 -6.23 -7.47
CA ALA A 167 -3.04 -5.66 -7.55
C ALA A 167 -2.16 -6.40 -8.58
N GLY A 168 -1.33 -5.67 -9.32
CA GLY A 168 -0.38 -6.22 -10.29
C GLY A 168 -0.46 -5.59 -11.69
N GLN A 169 0.23 -6.23 -12.63
CA GLN A 169 0.23 -5.84 -14.05
C GLN A 169 -0.99 -6.47 -14.75
N HIS A 170 -1.65 -5.68 -15.60
CA HIS A 170 -2.76 -6.14 -16.42
C HIS A 170 -2.60 -5.66 -17.85
N THR A 171 -3.14 -6.42 -18.78
CA THR A 171 -3.16 -6.05 -20.19
C THR A 171 -4.59 -6.09 -20.71
N MET A 172 -4.93 -5.09 -21.51
CA MET A 172 -6.23 -4.97 -22.15
C MET A 172 -6.02 -4.75 -23.64
N THR A 173 -6.82 -5.40 -24.47
CA THR A 173 -6.76 -5.24 -25.92
C THR A 173 -7.90 -4.36 -26.38
N TRP A 174 -7.58 -3.39 -27.24
CA TRP A 174 -8.61 -2.64 -27.95
C TRP A 174 -8.58 -2.99 -29.44
N ASP A 175 -9.73 -3.39 -29.98
CA ASP A 175 -9.98 -3.48 -31.41
C ASP A 175 -10.75 -2.24 -31.90
N GLY A 176 -10.09 -1.44 -32.73
CA GLY A 176 -10.62 -0.24 -33.36
C GLY A 176 -11.22 -0.47 -34.76
N SER A 177 -11.50 -1.73 -35.13
CA SER A 177 -12.03 -2.10 -36.46
C SER A 177 -13.30 -1.32 -36.86
N GLU A 178 -14.17 -0.98 -35.92
CA GLU A 178 -15.41 -0.21 -36.15
C GLU A 178 -15.22 1.32 -36.08
N GLN A 179 -13.99 1.80 -35.89
CA GLN A 179 -13.69 3.22 -35.66
C GLN A 179 -12.90 3.85 -36.82
N SER A 180 -13.03 5.16 -37.03
CA SER A 180 -12.30 5.87 -38.08
C SER A 180 -10.80 6.01 -37.74
N SER A 181 -9.93 6.05 -38.76
CA SER A 181 -8.52 6.44 -38.53
C SER A 181 -8.45 7.78 -37.83
N GLY A 182 -7.63 7.89 -36.79
CA GLY A 182 -7.62 9.10 -35.96
C GLY A 182 -6.93 8.93 -34.62
N VAL A 183 -7.00 9.99 -33.82
CA VAL A 183 -6.45 10.05 -32.47
C VAL A 183 -7.54 9.67 -31.46
N TYR A 184 -7.16 8.83 -30.50
CA TYR A 184 -8.00 8.43 -29.38
C TYR A 184 -7.23 8.56 -28.07
N PHE A 185 -7.97 8.56 -26.96
CA PHE A 185 -7.42 8.71 -25.62
C PHE A 185 -7.88 7.56 -24.74
N VAL A 186 -6.92 6.81 -24.21
CA VAL A 186 -7.14 5.81 -23.16
C VAL A 186 -7.09 6.52 -21.83
N HIS A 187 -8.12 6.35 -21.01
CA HIS A 187 -8.28 6.98 -19.72
C HIS A 187 -8.39 5.91 -18.64
N LEU A 188 -7.41 5.88 -17.73
CA LEU A 188 -7.42 5.06 -16.51
C LEU A 188 -7.82 5.96 -15.33
N LYS A 189 -8.82 5.53 -14.57
CA LYS A 189 -9.25 6.18 -13.34
C LYS A 189 -9.43 5.15 -12.22
N SER A 190 -8.99 5.49 -11.02
CA SER A 190 -9.13 4.73 -9.76
C SER A 190 -9.13 5.73 -8.62
N ASP A 191 -10.00 5.62 -7.61
CA ASP A 191 -10.07 6.51 -6.43
C ASP A 191 -9.61 7.97 -6.72
N ASP A 192 -8.39 8.33 -6.30
CA ASP A 192 -7.74 9.64 -6.48
C ASP A 192 -6.73 9.72 -7.63
N PHE A 193 -6.55 8.64 -8.38
CA PHE A 193 -5.66 8.54 -9.53
C PHE A 193 -6.40 8.68 -10.86
N THR A 194 -5.82 9.45 -11.78
CA THR A 194 -6.27 9.53 -13.17
C THR A 194 -5.08 9.70 -14.10
N GLN A 195 -5.01 8.89 -15.14
CA GLN A 195 -3.99 8.99 -16.19
C GLN A 195 -4.60 8.79 -17.57
N THR A 196 -4.14 9.60 -18.52
CA THR A 196 -4.59 9.53 -19.92
C THR A 196 -3.41 9.31 -20.86
N ARG A 197 -3.58 8.42 -21.86
CA ARG A 197 -2.61 8.16 -22.93
C ARG A 197 -3.25 8.37 -24.29
N LYS A 198 -2.52 9.05 -25.18
CA LYS A 198 -2.91 9.24 -26.58
C LYS A 198 -2.49 8.02 -27.41
N ILE A 199 -3.40 7.52 -28.23
CA ILE A 199 -3.16 6.43 -29.19
C ILE A 199 -3.68 6.81 -30.58
N MET A 200 -3.13 6.18 -31.63
CA MET A 200 -3.44 6.51 -33.02
C MET A 200 -3.83 5.26 -33.80
N LEU A 201 -5.07 5.23 -34.28
CA LEU A 201 -5.58 4.20 -35.19
C LEU A 201 -5.24 4.60 -36.63
N MET A 202 -4.61 3.71 -37.38
CA MET A 202 -4.40 3.85 -38.81
C MET A 202 -4.97 2.63 -39.53
N LYS A 203 -6.00 2.82 -40.34
CA LYS A 203 -6.50 1.82 -41.29
C LYS A 203 -5.77 1.88 -42.61
#